data_AF-A0A1B0EYQ7-F1
#
_entry.id   AF-A0A1B0EYQ7-F1
#
_cell.length_a   1.000
_cell.length_b   1.000
_cell.length_c   1.000
_cell.angle_alpha   90.00
_cell.angle_beta   90.00
_cell.angle_gamma   90.00
#
_symmetry.space_group_name_H-M   'P 1'
#
loop_
_entity.id
_entity.type
_entity.pdbx_description
1 polymer ?
#
loop_
_entity_poly.entity_id
_entity_poly.type
_entity_poly.pdbx_seq_one_letter_code
_entity_poly.pdbx_strand_id
1 'polypeptide(L)'
;MSGNMGMEQLIPIVNKLQDAFTQLGVHMQLDLPQIAVVGGQSAGKSSVLENFVGKDFLPRGSGIVTRRPLILQLINGQAEFGEFLHCKGKKFTDFDEIRKEIEGETDRITGSNKGISNIPINLRVYSPN
;
A
#
# COMPACT_ATOMS: atom_id res chain seq x y z
N MET A 1 -7.25 29.21 10.61
CA MET A 1 -7.74 27.83 10.43
C MET A 1 -6.78 26.90 11.16
N SER A 2 -7.12 26.50 12.38
CA SER A 2 -6.30 25.64 13.24
C SER A 2 -6.53 24.16 12.91
N GLY A 3 -6.25 23.78 11.67
CA GLY A 3 -6.43 22.40 11.21
C GLY A 3 -5.24 21.54 11.66
N ASN A 4 -5.51 20.50 12.45
CA ASN A 4 -4.79 19.22 12.51
C ASN A 4 -3.26 19.18 12.65
N MET A 5 -2.55 20.23 13.10
CA MET A 5 -1.09 20.18 13.35
C MET A 5 -0.63 18.96 14.16
N GLY A 6 -1.42 18.51 15.15
CA GLY A 6 -1.10 17.30 15.91
C GLY A 6 -1.11 16.02 15.06
N MET A 7 -2.05 15.88 14.12
CA MET A 7 -2.12 14.76 13.18
C MET A 7 -1.01 14.82 12.14
N GLU A 8 -0.67 16.02 11.64
CA GLU A 8 0.44 16.20 10.70
C GLU A 8 1.79 15.75 11.29
N GLN A 9 1.99 15.92 12.60
CA GLN A 9 3.17 15.41 13.30
C GLN A 9 3.06 13.92 13.66
N LEU A 10 1.85 13.42 13.92
CA LEU A 10 1.61 12.03 14.32
C LEU A 10 1.76 11.05 13.15
N ILE A 11 1.23 11.39 11.96
CA ILE A 11 1.24 10.50 10.78
C ILE A 11 2.65 10.01 10.43
N PRO A 12 3.70 10.86 10.34
CA PRO A 12 5.05 10.40 10.04
C PRO A 12 5.64 9.45 11.09
N ILE A 13 5.36 9.69 12.38
CA ILE A 13 5.87 8.86 13.49
C ILE A 13 5.23 7.48 13.41
N VAL A 14 3.91 7.46 13.21
CA VAL A 14 3.09 6.28 13.01
C VAL A 14 3.58 5.44 11.83
N ASN A 15 3.82 6.08 10.68
CA ASN A 15 4.29 5.40 9.48
C ASN A 15 5.66 4.73 9.71
N LYS A 16 6.59 5.42 10.41
CA LYS A 16 7.89 4.84 10.78
C LYS A 16 7.75 3.65 11.70
N LEU A 17 6.82 3.71 12.66
CA LEU A 17 6.59 2.61 13.58
C LEU A 17 6.04 1.41 12.80
N GLN A 18 5.03 1.60 11.93
CA GLN A 18 4.45 0.53 11.11
C GLN A 18 5.52 -0.19 10.25
N ASP A 19 6.44 0.56 9.65
CA ASP A 19 7.55 -0.01 8.88
C ASP A 19 8.44 -0.92 9.73
N ALA A 20 8.76 -0.51 10.95
CA ALA A 20 9.65 -1.24 11.84
C ALA A 20 9.02 -2.59 12.26
N PHE A 21 7.74 -2.57 12.63
CA PHE A 21 7.02 -3.80 13.00
C PHE A 21 6.84 -4.75 11.82
N THR A 22 6.59 -4.22 10.62
CA THR A 22 6.52 -5.05 9.41
C THR A 22 7.86 -5.75 9.14
N GLN A 23 8.99 -5.04 9.26
CA GLN A 23 10.32 -5.63 9.07
C GLN A 23 10.64 -6.72 10.10
N LEU A 24 10.14 -6.57 11.33
CA LEU A 24 10.33 -7.55 12.39
C LEU A 24 9.36 -8.74 12.30
N GLY A 25 8.37 -8.69 11.41
CA GLY A 25 7.30 -9.70 11.32
C GLY A 25 6.40 -9.72 12.57
N VAL A 26 6.42 -8.67 13.38
CA VAL A 26 5.65 -8.57 14.63
C VAL A 26 4.39 -7.76 14.35
N HIS A 27 3.25 -8.24 14.84
CA HIS A 27 2.00 -7.50 14.70
C HIS A 27 2.02 -6.27 15.61
N MET A 28 1.94 -5.08 15.03
CA MET A 28 1.75 -3.85 15.77
C MET A 28 0.30 -3.76 16.24
N GLN A 29 0.08 -3.53 17.53
CA GLN A 29 -1.21 -3.07 18.08
C GLN A 29 -1.12 -1.55 18.28
N LEU A 30 -1.27 -0.79 17.20
CA LEU A 30 -1.52 0.65 17.27
C LEU A 30 -2.88 0.90 16.64
N ASP A 31 -3.84 1.29 17.47
CA ASP A 31 -5.18 1.71 17.05
C ASP A 31 -5.12 3.10 16.44
N LEU A 32 -4.58 3.16 15.23
CA LEU A 32 -4.64 4.33 14.39
C LEU A 32 -5.89 4.22 13.52
N PRO A 33 -6.58 5.33 13.24
CA PRO A 33 -7.69 5.30 12.30
C PRO A 33 -7.17 4.84 10.93
N GLN A 34 -7.51 3.60 10.58
CA GLN A 34 -7.17 2.96 9.32
C GLN A 34 -8.45 2.67 8.56
N ILE A 35 -8.38 2.79 7.23
CA ILE A 35 -9.48 2.40 6.35
C ILE A 35 -9.16 1.02 5.79
N ALA A 36 -9.98 0.03 6.16
CA ALA A 36 -9.91 -1.30 5.58
C ALA A 36 -10.95 -1.44 4.46
N VAL A 37 -10.50 -1.79 3.26
CA VAL A 37 -11.39 -2.08 2.13
C VAL A 37 -11.67 -3.58 2.08
N VAL A 38 -12.90 -3.98 2.43
CA VAL A 38 -13.33 -5.38 2.50
C VAL A 38 -14.51 -5.64 1.57
N GLY A 39 -14.57 -6.84 0.97
CA GLY A 39 -15.66 -7.21 0.07
C GLY A 39 -15.34 -8.41 -0.84
N GLY A 40 -16.39 -9.01 -1.40
CA GLY A 40 -16.28 -10.17 -2.30
C GLY A 40 -15.39 -9.91 -3.53
N GLN A 41 -14.95 -10.98 -4.19
CA GLN A 41 -14.22 -10.86 -5.46
C GLN A 41 -15.03 -10.01 -6.45
N SER A 42 -14.36 -9.10 -7.17
CA SER A 42 -14.99 -8.20 -8.15
C SER A 42 -15.96 -7.15 -7.59
N ALA A 43 -16.03 -6.95 -6.27
CA ALA A 43 -16.83 -5.88 -5.65
C ALA A 43 -16.28 -4.44 -5.86
N GLY A 44 -15.34 -4.23 -6.80
CA GLY A 44 -14.76 -2.92 -7.08
C GLY A 44 -13.75 -2.38 -6.06
N LYS A 45 -13.24 -3.23 -5.15
CA LYS A 45 -12.25 -2.83 -4.12
C LYS A 45 -11.04 -2.10 -4.70
N SER A 46 -10.46 -2.65 -5.78
CA SER A 46 -9.31 -2.03 -6.44
C SER A 46 -9.68 -0.67 -7.02
N SER A 47 -10.85 -0.56 -7.67
CA SER A 47 -11.34 0.70 -8.24
C SER A 47 -11.55 1.79 -7.19
N VAL A 48 -12.00 1.44 -5.98
CA VAL A 48 -12.13 2.42 -4.89
C VAL A 48 -10.75 2.96 -4.48
N LEU A 49 -9.75 2.09 -4.33
CA LEU A 49 -8.38 2.49 -3.99
C LEU A 49 -7.71 3.31 -5.10
N GLU A 50 -7.90 2.90 -6.36
CA GLU A 50 -7.41 3.60 -7.54
C GLU A 50 -8.05 4.99 -7.69
N ASN A 51 -9.33 5.14 -7.33
CA ASN A 51 -10.00 6.44 -7.32
C ASN A 51 -9.45 7.41 -6.27
N PHE A 52 -9.00 6.92 -5.11
CA PHE A 52 -8.32 7.78 -4.12
C PHE A 52 -6.96 8.26 -4.62
N VAL A 53 -6.26 7.46 -5.43
CA VAL A 53 -4.95 7.79 -6.00
C VAL A 53 -5.06 8.54 -7.33
N GLY A 54 -6.16 8.37 -8.06
CA GLY A 54 -6.35 8.90 -9.41
C GLY A 54 -5.58 8.16 -10.50
N LYS A 55 -5.07 6.95 -10.22
CA LYS A 55 -4.24 6.14 -11.14
C LYS A 55 -4.57 4.66 -11.04
N ASP A 56 -4.40 3.94 -12.15
CA ASP A 56 -4.46 2.49 -12.18
C ASP A 56 -3.10 1.89 -11.79
N PHE A 57 -3.03 1.21 -10.66
CA PHE A 57 -1.76 0.65 -10.16
C PHE A 57 -1.93 -0.70 -9.46
N LEU A 58 -3.17 -1.14 -9.26
CA LEU A 58 -3.42 -2.43 -8.66
C LEU A 58 -3.39 -3.52 -9.73
N PRO A 59 -2.95 -4.74 -9.39
CA PRO A 59 -3.00 -5.88 -10.29
C PRO A 59 -4.42 -6.09 -10.83
N ARG A 60 -4.53 -6.57 -12.07
CA ARG A 60 -5.81 -6.94 -12.70
C ARG A 60 -5.68 -8.35 -13.28
N GLY A 61 -6.68 -9.19 -13.09
CA GLY A 61 -6.64 -10.56 -13.62
C GLY A 61 -7.83 -11.41 -13.22
N SER A 62 -7.85 -12.64 -13.72
CA SER A 62 -8.84 -13.66 -13.36
C SER A 62 -8.43 -14.39 -12.08
N GLY A 63 -9.38 -14.58 -11.15
CA GLY A 63 -9.14 -15.23 -9.84
C GLY A 63 -8.83 -14.25 -8.70
N ILE A 64 -8.13 -14.72 -7.67
CA ILE A 64 -7.76 -13.90 -6.52
C ILE A 64 -6.61 -12.96 -6.93
N VAL A 65 -6.96 -11.70 -7.11
CA VAL A 65 -6.03 -10.65 -7.56
C VAL A 65 -5.13 -10.17 -6.42
N THR A 66 -5.68 -10.02 -5.21
CA THR A 66 -4.94 -9.58 -4.01
C THR A 66 -4.64 -10.78 -3.12
N ARG A 67 -3.44 -11.36 -3.25
CA ARG A 67 -3.03 -12.56 -2.49
C ARG A 67 -2.23 -12.25 -1.22
N ARG A 68 -1.87 -10.98 -1.03
CA ARG A 68 -1.20 -10.44 0.16
C ARG A 68 -1.90 -9.16 0.58
N PRO A 69 -2.03 -8.85 1.88
CA PRO A 69 -2.52 -7.55 2.33
C PRO A 69 -1.67 -6.42 1.72
N LEU A 70 -2.31 -5.39 1.17
CA LEU A 70 -1.63 -4.19 0.70
C LEU A 70 -1.89 -3.06 1.69
N ILE A 71 -0.83 -2.57 2.32
CA ILE A 71 -0.87 -1.38 3.17
C ILE A 71 -0.51 -0.20 2.27
N LEU A 72 -1.51 0.62 1.96
CA LEU A 72 -1.38 1.81 1.14
C LEU A 72 -1.31 3.05 2.03
N GLN A 73 -0.18 3.73 2.02
CA GLN A 73 0.01 5.01 2.71
C GLN A 73 -0.02 6.14 1.67
N LEU A 74 -1.08 6.95 1.68
CA LEU A 74 -1.18 8.14 0.86
C LEU A 74 -0.54 9.32 1.59
N ILE A 75 0.42 9.97 0.96
CA ILE A 75 1.21 11.06 1.55
C ILE A 75 1.10 12.27 0.62
N ASN A 76 0.66 13.41 1.16
CA ASN A 76 0.69 14.66 0.40
C ASN A 76 2.14 15.07 0.13
N GLY A 77 2.49 15.30 -1.13
CA GLY A 77 3.83 15.67 -1.55
C GLY A 77 3.82 16.46 -2.86
N GLN A 78 4.89 17.21 -3.12
CA GLN A 78 4.98 18.04 -4.34
C GLN A 78 5.20 17.21 -5.63
N ALA A 79 5.61 15.95 -5.50
CA ALA A 79 5.92 15.07 -6.61
C ALA A 79 5.06 13.80 -6.54
N GLU A 80 4.62 13.32 -7.70
CA GLU A 80 3.83 12.11 -7.85
C GLU A 80 4.74 10.89 -8.04
N PHE A 81 4.84 10.01 -7.04
CA PHE A 81 5.62 8.76 -7.14
C PHE A 81 5.22 7.74 -6.06
N GLY A 82 5.49 6.47 -6.33
CA GLY A 82 5.42 5.37 -5.37
C GLY A 82 6.78 4.97 -4.81
N GLU A 83 6.81 4.50 -3.56
CA GLU A 83 7.97 3.84 -2.97
C GLU A 83 7.51 2.63 -2.16
N PHE A 84 8.13 1.47 -2.42
CA PHE A 84 7.88 0.26 -1.65
C PHE A 84 8.86 0.13 -0.49
N LEU A 85 8.38 -0.38 0.65
CA LEU A 85 9.24 -0.62 1.80
C LEU A 85 10.35 -1.64 1.51
N HIS A 86 10.10 -2.62 0.63
CA HIS A 86 11.09 -3.62 0.23
C HIS A 86 12.05 -3.13 -0.87
N CYS A 87 11.79 -1.97 -1.48
CA CYS A 87 12.64 -1.32 -2.50
C CYS A 87 13.08 0.08 -2.04
N LYS A 88 13.60 0.21 -0.82
CA LYS A 88 13.99 1.51 -0.23
C LYS A 88 14.87 2.33 -1.17
N GLY A 89 14.50 3.59 -1.38
CA GLY A 89 15.22 4.53 -2.22
C GLY A 89 14.89 4.46 -3.72
N LYS A 90 14.15 3.44 -4.18
CA LYS A 90 13.65 3.38 -5.55
C LYS A 90 12.31 4.10 -5.65
N LYS A 91 12.27 5.18 -6.42
CA LYS A 91 11.04 5.92 -6.73
C LYS A 91 10.44 5.39 -8.02
N PHE A 92 9.18 5.00 -7.96
CA PHE A 92 8.39 4.55 -9.10
C PHE A 92 7.53 5.72 -9.56
N THR A 93 7.87 6.32 -10.70
CA THR A 93 7.05 7.39 -11.32
C THR A 93 6.02 6.83 -12.30
N ASP A 94 6.23 5.61 -12.79
CA ASP A 94 5.28 4.88 -13.61
C ASP A 94 4.45 3.92 -12.74
N PHE A 95 3.14 4.11 -12.72
CA PHE A 95 2.22 3.27 -11.93
C PHE A 95 2.01 1.88 -12.53
N ASP A 96 2.33 1.67 -13.82
CA ASP A 96 2.39 0.33 -14.39
C ASP A 96 3.59 -0.47 -13.83
N GLU A 97 4.70 0.20 -13.48
CA GLU A 97 5.80 -0.45 -12.77
C GLU A 97 5.42 -0.81 -11.33
N ILE A 98 4.64 0.04 -10.65
CA ILE A 98 4.09 -0.26 -9.32
C ILE A 98 3.21 -1.52 -9.39
N ARG A 99 2.35 -1.62 -10.41
CA ARG A 99 1.52 -2.81 -10.63
C ARG A 99 2.36 -4.08 -10.76
N LYS A 100 3.35 -4.05 -11.65
CA LYS A 100 4.26 -5.18 -11.90
C LYS A 100 5.07 -5.54 -10.66
N GLU A 101 5.49 -4.56 -9.88
CA GLU A 101 6.20 -4.79 -8.62
C GLU A 101 5.32 -5.47 -7.58
N ILE A 102 4.04 -5.09 -7.44
CA ILE A 102 3.09 -5.77 -6.54
C ILE A 102 2.92 -7.23 -6.96
N GLU A 103 2.77 -7.50 -8.26
CA GLU A 103 2.64 -8.86 -8.80
C GLU A 103 3.90 -9.68 -8.54
N GLY A 104 5.07 -9.15 -8.90
CA GLY A 104 6.36 -9.82 -8.74
C GLY A 104 6.70 -10.12 -7.28
N GLU A 105 6.49 -9.15 -6.38
CA GLU A 105 6.73 -9.33 -4.94
C GLU A 105 5.71 -10.28 -4.31
N THR A 106 4.49 -10.34 -4.84
CA THR A 106 3.50 -11.35 -4.43
C THR A 106 3.94 -12.76 -4.84
N ASP A 107 4.36 -12.94 -6.09
CA ASP A 107 4.85 -14.22 -6.61
C ASP A 107 6.12 -14.70 -5.92
N ARG A 108 7.01 -13.78 -5.54
CA ARG A 108 8.24 -14.11 -4.80
C ARG A 108 7.97 -14.81 -3.47
N ILE A 109 6.88 -14.44 -2.79
CA ILE A 109 6.52 -14.99 -1.46
C ILE A 109 5.53 -16.15 -1.55
N THR A 110 4.55 -16.07 -2.46
CA THR A 110 3.45 -17.04 -2.51
C THR A 110 3.63 -18.12 -3.60
N GLY A 111 4.60 -17.95 -4.49
CA GLY A 111 4.75 -18.75 -5.70
C GLY A 111 3.59 -18.54 -6.69
N SER A 112 3.67 -19.24 -7.82
CA SER A 112 2.68 -19.13 -8.90
C SER A 112 1.39 -19.95 -8.65
N ASN A 113 1.33 -20.74 -7.58
CA ASN A 113 0.23 -21.68 -7.31
C ASN A 113 -0.99 -21.04 -6.62
N LYS A 114 -1.23 -19.74 -6.85
CA LYS A 114 -2.35 -18.98 -6.25
C LYS A 114 -2.36 -19.00 -4.71
N GLY A 115 -1.21 -19.23 -4.07
CA GLY A 115 -1.08 -19.17 -2.62
C GLY A 115 -1.36 -17.76 -2.09
N ILE A 116 -1.80 -17.66 -0.84
CA ILE A 116 -1.96 -16.40 -0.13
C ILE A 116 -0.94 -16.31 1.01
N SER A 117 -0.54 -15.09 1.37
CA SER A 117 0.33 -14.85 2.51
C SER A 117 -0.20 -13.70 3.35
N ASN A 118 -0.06 -13.80 4.67
CA ASN A 118 -0.42 -12.76 5.62
C ASN A 118 0.66 -11.67 5.73
N ILE A 119 1.81 -11.83 5.07
CA ILE A 119 2.88 -10.82 5.07
C ILE A 119 2.47 -9.67 4.14
N PRO A 120 2.28 -8.44 4.65
CA PRO A 120 1.80 -7.34 3.84
C PRO A 120 2.84 -6.85 2.83
N ILE A 121 2.38 -6.13 1.81
CA ILE A 121 3.19 -5.26 0.96
C ILE A 121 2.92 -3.83 1.40
N ASN A 122 3.97 -3.07 1.73
CA ASN A 122 3.84 -1.66 2.12
C ASN A 122 4.21 -0.77 0.94
N LEU A 123 3.25 0.03 0.48
CA LEU A 123 3.41 0.99 -0.60
C LEU A 123 3.08 2.39 -0.08
N ARG A 124 4.00 3.32 -0.28
CA ARG A 124 3.78 4.75 -0.10
C ARG A 124 3.53 5.38 -1.45
N VAL A 125 2.46 6.16 -1.56
CA VAL A 125 2.19 6.99 -2.73
C VAL A 125 2.26 8.45 -2.29
N TYR A 126 3.19 9.18 -2.89
CA TYR A 126 3.31 10.62 -2.77
C TYR A 126 2.53 11.26 -3.91
N SER A 127 1.65 12.20 -3.60
CA SER A 127 0.80 12.89 -4.58
C SER A 127 0.49 14.32 -4.09
N PRO A 128 0.38 15.32 -4.99
CA PRO A 128 -0.10 16.64 -4.63
C PRO A 128 -1.63 16.71 -4.50
N ASN A 129 -2.34 15.69 -4.98
CA ASN A 129 -3.79 15.51 -4.91
C ASN A 129 -4.17 14.64 -3.72
#